data_AF-A0A087D4V4-F1
#
_entry.id   AF-A0A087D4V4-F1
#
_cell.length_a   1.000
_cell.length_b   1.000
_cell.length_c   1.000
_cell.angle_alpha   90.00
_cell.angle_beta   90.00
_cell.angle_gamma   90.00
#
_symmetry.space_group_name_H-M   'P 1'
#
loop_
_entity.id
_entity.type
_entity.pdbx_description
1 polymer ?
#
loop_
_entity_poly.entity_id
_entity_poly.type
_entity_poly.pdbx_seq_one_letter_code
_entity_poly.pdbx_strand_id
1 'polypeptide(L)'
;MTRKMTRKTNRSGNSGGKTGGNRSRNRKTSNRKTGNRKSLVPKNLRRKLRNTWNKASLKQRIGMIATTLVATVAAIAIIAGLIRFVGWRVQVSEAKAAQSEMRSLYDFNPGNIISDGAFFNGNALSERQVQTILDQQGATCTGDKCLKTMTFTTQSQAADDYCRAYEGKKDESAAAIIYKAGNACGISQKVLLTVLQKEQHLLTATDPSDFQFKSAMGLSCPDDANCDAKYAGFFNQVYGAAKRYQYYVRHESQYAYHAGALNYVRYNPNAGCGGSDVYIENKATALLYIYTPYQPNEAALKAGAGEGDACSAYGNRNFAIIYNSMFGNPRG
;
A
#
# COMPACT_ATOMS: atom_id res chain seq x y z
N MET A 1 -36.59 -16.03 26.55
CA MET A 1 -36.51 -15.89 28.03
C MET A 1 -36.40 -14.42 28.37
N THR A 2 -37.28 -13.98 29.26
CA THR A 2 -37.66 -12.60 29.57
C THR A 2 -36.88 -12.07 30.78
N ARG A 3 -36.46 -10.79 30.76
CA ARG A 3 -36.43 -9.83 31.91
C ARG A 3 -35.59 -8.59 31.52
N LYS A 4 -36.20 -7.45 31.19
CA LYS A 4 -36.63 -6.34 32.10
C LYS A 4 -35.56 -5.94 33.13
N MET A 5 -34.89 -4.81 32.90
CA MET A 5 -34.22 -4.03 33.94
C MET A 5 -35.08 -2.82 34.32
N THR A 6 -35.34 -2.72 35.62
CA THR A 6 -36.14 -1.68 36.27
C THR A 6 -35.23 -0.63 36.90
N ARG A 7 -35.63 0.62 36.74
CA ARG A 7 -35.10 1.84 37.35
C ARG A 7 -35.30 1.83 38.88
N LYS A 8 -34.33 2.32 39.66
CA LYS A 8 -34.61 3.00 40.95
C LYS A 8 -33.47 3.94 41.38
N THR A 9 -33.89 5.14 41.70
CA THR A 9 -33.23 6.28 42.34
C THR A 9 -32.94 6.06 43.82
N ASN A 10 -31.90 6.70 44.38
CA ASN A 10 -32.09 7.50 45.60
C ASN A 10 -30.97 8.50 45.92
N ARG A 11 -31.42 9.64 46.46
CA ARG A 11 -30.69 10.80 47.00
C ARG A 11 -30.25 10.56 48.45
N SER A 12 -29.18 11.23 48.86
CA SER A 12 -28.92 11.88 50.17
C SER A 12 -27.58 12.63 50.01
N GLY A 13 -27.34 13.90 50.34
CA GLY A 13 -27.91 14.78 51.34
C GLY A 13 -26.79 15.23 52.30
N ASN A 14 -26.61 16.55 52.45
CA ASN A 14 -26.10 17.27 53.65
C ASN A 14 -24.85 18.19 53.50
N SER A 15 -25.14 19.48 53.32
CA SER A 15 -24.83 20.65 54.18
C SER A 15 -23.45 20.84 54.85
N GLY A 16 -22.78 21.93 54.45
CA GLY A 16 -22.58 23.15 55.26
C GLY A 16 -21.71 23.11 56.54
N GLY A 17 -20.60 23.86 56.54
CA GLY A 17 -19.88 24.29 57.75
C GLY A 17 -18.73 25.26 57.46
N LYS A 18 -18.91 26.54 57.83
CA LYS A 18 -17.88 27.61 57.85
C LYS A 18 -17.23 27.68 59.24
N THR A 19 -15.91 27.78 59.27
CA THR A 19 -15.04 28.50 60.25
C THR A 19 -13.70 28.69 59.51
N GLY A 20 -12.92 29.77 59.51
CA GLY A 20 -12.80 30.93 60.38
C GLY A 20 -11.31 31.07 60.76
N GLY A 21 -10.58 31.99 60.12
CA GLY A 21 -9.40 32.64 60.74
C GLY A 21 -7.97 32.24 60.32
N ASN A 22 -7.40 33.07 59.44
CA ASN A 22 -6.07 33.72 59.56
C ASN A 22 -4.77 32.89 59.56
N ARG A 23 -3.96 33.00 58.49
CA ARG A 23 -2.53 33.39 58.57
C ARG A 23 -1.82 33.51 57.20
N SER A 24 -1.20 34.68 57.04
CA SER A 24 0.04 34.97 56.29
C SER A 24 0.05 34.85 54.76
N ARG A 25 -0.07 36.02 54.12
CA ARG A 25 0.40 36.29 52.76
C ARG A 25 1.92 36.14 52.71
N ASN A 26 2.43 35.18 51.95
CA ASN A 26 3.83 35.19 51.52
C ASN A 26 3.90 35.27 49.99
N ARG A 27 3.92 36.50 49.49
CA ARG A 27 4.02 36.86 48.07
C ARG A 27 5.49 36.68 47.66
N LYS A 28 5.91 35.47 47.27
CA LYS A 28 7.20 35.27 46.61
C LYS A 28 7.14 35.92 45.22
N THR A 29 7.68 37.13 45.13
CA THR A 29 8.02 37.79 43.87
C THR A 29 9.05 36.95 43.12
N SER A 30 8.59 36.20 42.13
CA SER A 30 9.44 35.61 41.10
C SER A 30 10.06 36.75 40.29
N ASN A 31 11.35 36.98 40.53
CA ASN A 31 12.16 37.96 39.83
C ASN A 31 12.35 37.48 38.39
N ARG A 32 11.49 37.92 37.47
CA ARG A 32 11.56 37.61 36.04
C ARG A 32 12.80 38.31 35.47
N LYS A 33 13.95 37.63 35.47
CA LYS A 33 15.15 38.07 34.74
C LYS A 33 14.76 38.31 33.29
N THR A 34 14.69 39.58 32.90
CA THR A 34 14.56 40.02 31.52
C THR A 34 15.83 39.62 30.78
N GLY A 35 15.78 38.45 30.15
CA GLY A 35 16.81 38.01 29.21
C GLY A 35 16.98 39.07 28.13
N ASN A 36 18.15 39.68 28.09
CA ASN A 36 18.55 40.72 27.15
C ASN A 36 18.48 40.13 25.73
N ARG A 37 17.39 40.39 24.98
CA ARG A 37 17.26 39.98 23.56
C ARG A 37 18.30 40.76 22.75
N LYS A 38 19.50 40.20 22.61
CA LYS A 38 20.52 40.74 21.68
C LYS A 38 19.91 40.78 20.28
N SER A 39 19.94 41.97 19.68
CA SER A 39 19.54 42.17 18.28
C SER A 39 20.34 41.22 17.39
N LEU A 40 19.65 40.36 16.65
CA LEU A 40 20.23 39.47 15.63
C LEU A 40 20.89 40.24 14.47
N VAL A 41 20.58 41.53 14.32
CA VAL A 41 21.13 42.38 13.26
C VAL A 41 22.34 43.18 13.80
N PRO A 42 23.53 43.09 13.17
CA PRO A 42 24.70 43.86 13.56
C PRO A 42 24.45 45.38 13.56
N LYS A 43 24.98 46.09 14.56
CA LYS A 43 24.81 47.55 14.70
C LYS A 43 25.27 48.33 13.47
N ASN A 44 26.35 47.88 12.84
CA ASN A 44 26.91 48.50 11.62
C ASN A 44 25.96 48.37 10.42
N LEU A 45 25.28 47.24 10.27
CA LEU A 45 24.31 47.01 9.21
C LEU A 45 23.07 47.89 9.40
N ARG A 46 22.57 47.99 10.64
CA ARG A 46 21.45 48.90 10.98
C ARG A 46 21.77 50.36 10.65
N ARG A 47 22.98 50.83 10.99
CA ARG A 47 23.41 52.20 10.70
C ARG A 47 23.52 52.44 9.19
N LYS A 48 24.07 51.48 8.44
CA LYS A 48 24.19 51.56 6.98
C LYS A 48 22.82 51.63 6.31
N LEU A 49 21.90 50.73 6.67
CA LEU A 49 20.52 50.68 6.17
C LEU A 49 19.75 51.97 6.43
N ARG A 50 19.87 52.53 7.65
CA ARG A 50 19.24 53.80 8.02
C ARG A 50 19.78 54.97 7.18
N ASN A 51 21.09 55.02 6.96
CA ASN A 51 21.71 56.06 6.15
C ASN A 51 21.31 55.97 4.67
N THR A 52 21.24 54.76 4.10
CA THR A 52 20.73 54.55 2.73
C THR A 52 19.25 54.90 2.59
N TRP A 53 18.43 54.59 3.59
CA TRP A 53 17.00 54.93 3.59
C TRP A 53 16.75 56.44 3.60
N ASN A 54 17.49 57.16 4.45
CA ASN A 54 17.38 58.61 4.57
C ASN A 54 17.79 59.34 3.29
N LYS A 55 18.71 58.76 2.50
CA LYS A 55 19.19 59.31 1.21
C LYS A 55 18.40 58.86 -0.02
N ALA A 56 17.46 57.92 0.13
CA ALA A 56 16.71 57.33 -0.99
C ALA A 56 15.47 58.15 -1.38
N SER A 57 15.22 58.25 -2.70
CA SER A 57 13.97 58.79 -3.29
C SER A 57 12.76 57.88 -3.03
N LEU A 58 11.54 58.38 -3.25
CA LEU A 58 10.30 57.62 -3.03
C LEU A 58 10.29 56.29 -3.83
N LYS A 59 10.69 56.32 -5.11
CA LYS A 59 10.80 55.11 -5.96
C LYS A 59 11.80 54.10 -5.39
N GLN A 60 12.95 54.56 -4.90
CA GLN A 60 13.96 53.69 -4.28
C GLN A 60 13.49 53.10 -2.95
N ARG A 61 12.74 53.86 -2.14
CA ARG A 61 12.13 53.37 -0.89
C ARG A 61 11.08 52.30 -1.17
N ILE A 62 10.22 52.50 -2.17
CA ILE A 62 9.23 51.49 -2.61
C ILE A 62 9.94 50.22 -3.08
N GLY A 63 11.01 50.35 -3.89
CA GLY A 63 11.81 49.21 -4.34
C GLY A 63 12.49 48.45 -3.19
N MET A 64 13.03 49.15 -2.18
CA MET A 64 13.60 48.51 -0.98
C MET A 64 12.54 47.79 -0.13
N ILE A 65 11.35 48.36 0.03
CA ILE A 65 10.24 47.68 0.73
C ILE A 65 9.79 46.44 -0.06
N ALA A 66 9.59 46.57 -1.37
CA ALA A 66 9.14 45.46 -2.21
C ALA A 66 10.13 44.30 -2.21
N THR A 67 11.43 44.58 -2.38
CA THR A 67 12.49 43.55 -2.34
C THR A 67 12.61 42.87 -0.99
N THR A 68 12.55 43.63 0.12
CA THR A 68 12.58 43.04 1.47
C THR A 68 11.35 42.19 1.75
N LEU A 69 10.16 42.65 1.34
CA LEU A 69 8.92 41.89 1.45
C LEU A 69 9.02 40.56 0.67
N VAL A 70 9.41 40.61 -0.61
CA VAL A 70 9.60 39.41 -1.44
C VAL A 70 10.63 38.47 -0.82
N ALA A 71 11.78 38.97 -0.36
CA ALA A 71 12.80 38.15 0.29
C ALA A 71 12.29 37.49 1.58
N THR A 72 11.50 38.20 2.39
CA THR A 72 10.91 37.61 3.61
C THR A 72 9.86 36.54 3.31
N VAL A 73 9.00 36.75 2.31
CA VAL A 73 8.01 35.75 1.89
C VAL A 73 8.72 34.50 1.35
N ALA A 74 9.74 34.67 0.52
CA ALA A 74 10.56 33.57 0.02
C ALA A 74 11.24 32.80 1.15
N ALA A 75 11.84 33.49 2.12
CA ALA A 75 12.47 32.85 3.28
C ALA A 75 11.47 32.04 4.13
N ILE A 76 10.27 32.58 4.37
CA ILE A 76 9.21 31.87 5.11
C ILE A 76 8.74 30.64 4.33
N ALA A 77 8.54 30.76 3.02
CA ALA A 77 8.14 29.63 2.17
C ALA A 77 9.18 28.50 2.19
N ILE A 78 10.48 28.84 2.13
CA ILE A 78 11.57 27.87 2.25
C ILE A 78 11.54 27.18 3.62
N ILE A 79 11.43 27.95 4.71
CA ILE A 79 11.38 27.39 6.08
C ILE A 79 10.17 26.47 6.24
N ALA A 80 8.99 26.88 5.76
CA ALA A 80 7.79 26.06 5.81
C ALA A 80 7.93 24.77 4.97
N GLY A 81 8.57 24.86 3.80
CA GLY A 81 8.91 23.70 2.98
C GLY A 81 9.86 22.73 3.69
N LEU A 82 10.91 23.25 4.34
CA LEU A 82 11.86 22.45 5.10
C LEU A 82 11.21 21.75 6.30
N ILE A 83 10.35 22.46 7.05
CA ILE A 83 9.64 21.86 8.19
C ILE A 83 8.74 20.71 7.71
N ARG A 84 7.99 20.91 6.62
CA ARG A 84 7.16 19.85 6.03
C ARG A 84 7.99 18.68 5.54
N PHE A 85 9.11 18.93 4.88
CA PHE A 85 10.01 17.89 4.39
C PHE A 85 10.60 17.06 5.54
N VAL A 86 11.10 17.71 6.59
CA VAL A 86 11.64 17.02 7.78
C VAL A 86 10.54 16.21 8.46
N GLY A 87 9.35 16.78 8.65
CA GLY A 87 8.21 16.05 9.21
C GLY A 87 7.84 14.80 8.40
N TRP A 88 7.78 14.92 7.07
CA TRP A 88 7.56 13.78 6.18
C TRP A 88 8.68 12.73 6.28
N ARG A 89 9.95 13.14 6.35
CA ARG A 89 11.09 12.22 6.52
C ARG A 89 11.02 11.42 7.81
N VAL A 90 10.55 12.04 8.91
CA VAL A 90 10.33 11.35 10.18
C VAL A 90 9.24 10.28 10.04
N GLN A 91 8.08 10.64 9.47
CA GLN A 91 6.99 9.68 9.24
C GLN A 91 7.41 8.50 8.36
N VAL A 92 8.17 8.77 7.28
CA VAL A 92 8.73 7.69 6.44
C VAL A 92 9.67 6.81 7.25
N SER A 93 10.54 7.38 8.08
CA SER A 93 11.45 6.59 8.90
C SER A 93 10.71 5.71 9.91
N GLU A 94 9.66 6.22 10.54
CA GLU A 94 8.82 5.49 11.49
C GLU A 94 8.07 4.33 10.80
N ALA A 95 7.43 4.61 9.66
CA ALA A 95 6.73 3.58 8.87
C ALA A 95 7.70 2.47 8.43
N LYS A 96 8.89 2.84 7.94
CA LYS A 96 9.92 1.86 7.52
C LYS A 96 10.46 1.03 8.69
N ALA A 97 10.57 1.62 9.88
CA ALA A 97 10.98 0.88 11.07
C ALA A 97 9.93 -0.18 11.44
N ALA A 98 8.65 0.19 11.50
CA ALA A 98 7.55 -0.75 11.77
C ALA A 98 7.44 -1.84 10.68
N GLN A 99 7.61 -1.47 9.41
CA GLN A 99 7.67 -2.40 8.29
C GLN A 99 8.83 -3.40 8.40
N SER A 100 10.00 -2.95 8.85
CA SER A 100 11.16 -3.81 9.06
C SER A 100 10.96 -4.77 10.23
N GLU A 101 10.28 -4.33 11.29
CA GLU A 101 9.92 -5.19 12.43
C GLU A 101 8.95 -6.29 12.00
N MET A 102 7.88 -5.94 11.26
CA MET A 102 6.95 -6.92 10.68
C MET A 102 7.66 -7.93 9.78
N ARG A 103 8.63 -7.47 8.98
CA ARG A 103 9.46 -8.37 8.15
C ARG A 103 10.26 -9.33 9.03
N SER A 104 10.89 -8.84 10.10
CA SER A 104 11.71 -9.69 10.97
C SER A 104 10.88 -10.73 11.73
N LEU A 105 9.66 -10.37 12.15
CA LEU A 105 8.80 -11.24 12.96
C LEU A 105 8.00 -12.24 12.13
N TYR A 106 7.56 -11.83 10.94
CA TYR A 106 6.56 -12.58 10.15
C TYR A 106 6.98 -12.86 8.70
N ASP A 107 8.19 -12.47 8.30
CA ASP A 107 8.65 -12.48 6.91
C ASP A 107 7.72 -11.72 5.94
N PHE A 108 6.97 -10.75 6.46
CA PHE A 108 6.04 -9.92 5.70
C PHE A 108 6.40 -8.44 5.85
N ASN A 109 6.71 -7.78 4.73
CA ASN A 109 6.93 -6.34 4.69
C ASN A 109 5.78 -5.67 3.91
N PRO A 110 4.89 -4.89 4.55
CA PRO A 110 3.79 -4.25 3.84
C PRO A 110 4.23 -3.17 2.86
N GLY A 111 5.43 -2.60 3.00
CA GLY A 111 6.00 -1.62 2.06
C GLY A 111 6.73 -2.24 0.87
N ASN A 112 7.06 -3.52 0.95
CA ASN A 112 7.80 -4.26 -0.07
C ASN A 112 7.40 -5.73 -0.03
N ILE A 113 6.16 -6.01 -0.47
CA ILE A 113 5.60 -7.37 -0.45
C ILE A 113 6.40 -8.26 -1.42
N ILE A 114 6.70 -7.71 -2.59
CA ILE A 114 7.51 -8.31 -3.67
C ILE A 114 8.31 -7.20 -4.36
N SER A 115 9.52 -7.50 -4.83
CA SER A 115 10.34 -6.53 -5.56
C SER A 115 9.84 -6.32 -6.99
N ASP A 116 10.11 -5.14 -7.57
CA ASP A 116 9.82 -4.88 -8.99
C ASP A 116 10.53 -5.90 -9.90
N GLY A 117 11.77 -6.27 -9.56
CA GLY A 117 12.53 -7.27 -10.31
C GLY A 117 11.89 -8.66 -10.28
N ALA A 118 11.29 -9.08 -9.16
CA ALA A 118 10.60 -10.36 -9.08
C ALA A 118 9.23 -10.33 -9.79
N PHE A 119 8.53 -9.18 -9.74
CA PHE A 119 7.19 -9.04 -10.30
C PHE A 119 7.18 -8.84 -11.82
N PHE A 120 8.05 -7.97 -12.35
CA PHE A 120 8.09 -7.59 -13.76
C PHE A 120 9.12 -8.38 -14.59
N ASN A 121 9.54 -9.55 -14.11
CA ASN A 121 10.41 -10.44 -14.87
C ASN A 121 9.60 -11.37 -15.77
N GLY A 122 9.24 -10.90 -16.98
CA GLY A 122 8.53 -11.72 -17.98
C GLY A 122 9.28 -12.97 -18.50
N ASN A 123 10.53 -13.16 -18.07
CA ASN A 123 11.35 -14.34 -18.37
C ASN A 123 11.66 -15.16 -17.10
N ALA A 124 10.87 -15.01 -16.03
CA ALA A 124 11.12 -15.65 -14.74
C ALA A 124 11.09 -17.19 -14.80
N LEU A 125 10.26 -17.76 -15.68
CA LEU A 125 10.18 -19.19 -15.93
C LEU A 125 10.02 -19.46 -17.43
N SER A 126 10.65 -20.51 -17.92
CA SER A 126 10.33 -21.12 -19.22
C SER A 126 9.00 -21.87 -19.15
N GLU A 127 8.35 -22.10 -20.31
CA GLU A 127 7.14 -22.93 -20.41
C GLU A 127 7.30 -24.29 -19.73
N ARG A 128 8.43 -24.97 -19.95
CA ARG A 128 8.73 -26.26 -19.33
C ARG A 128 8.76 -26.17 -17.81
N GLN A 129 9.38 -25.12 -17.25
CA GLN A 129 9.41 -24.93 -15.80
C GLN A 129 8.02 -24.65 -15.23
N VAL A 130 7.19 -23.87 -15.94
CA VAL A 130 5.79 -23.68 -15.57
C VAL A 130 5.06 -25.02 -15.55
N GLN A 131 5.20 -25.84 -16.59
CA GLN A 131 4.58 -27.18 -16.64
C GLN A 131 5.04 -28.05 -15.47
N THR A 132 6.34 -28.11 -15.16
CA THR A 132 6.84 -28.87 -14.01
C THR A 132 6.20 -28.44 -12.69
N ILE A 133 5.98 -27.15 -12.50
CA ILE A 133 5.29 -26.65 -11.30
C ILE A 133 3.82 -27.10 -11.29
N LEU A 134 3.12 -27.00 -12.42
CA LEU A 134 1.73 -27.48 -12.52
C LEU A 134 1.61 -28.98 -12.24
N ASP A 135 2.54 -29.78 -12.76
CA ASP A 135 2.58 -31.23 -12.54
C ASP A 135 2.81 -31.57 -11.05
N GLN A 136 3.70 -30.82 -10.39
CA GLN A 136 4.00 -30.99 -8.96
C GLN A 136 2.84 -30.56 -8.06
N GLN A 137 2.29 -29.37 -8.27
CA GLN A 137 1.20 -28.83 -7.43
C GLN A 137 -0.12 -29.60 -7.65
N GLY A 138 -0.38 -30.00 -8.90
CA GLY A 138 -1.56 -30.75 -9.30
C GLY A 138 -1.36 -32.27 -9.27
N ALA A 139 -0.34 -32.79 -8.57
CA ALA A 139 0.02 -34.21 -8.59
C ALA A 139 -1.17 -35.13 -8.22
N THR A 140 -2.01 -34.68 -7.27
CA THR A 140 -3.19 -35.40 -6.78
C THR A 140 -4.43 -35.29 -7.68
N CYS A 141 -4.42 -34.39 -8.66
CA CYS A 141 -5.50 -34.26 -9.62
C CYS A 141 -5.33 -35.31 -10.73
N THR A 142 -6.36 -36.13 -10.95
CA THR A 142 -6.36 -37.23 -11.93
C THR A 142 -7.49 -37.16 -12.97
N GLY A 143 -8.42 -36.20 -12.86
CA GLY A 143 -9.53 -36.03 -13.78
C GLY A 143 -9.19 -35.24 -15.06
N ASP A 144 -10.15 -35.18 -15.98
CA ASP A 144 -9.97 -34.52 -17.28
C ASP A 144 -9.83 -32.99 -17.18
N LYS A 145 -10.29 -32.40 -16.06
CA LYS A 145 -10.23 -30.96 -15.78
C LYS A 145 -8.98 -30.54 -15.01
N CYS A 146 -7.98 -31.40 -14.84
CA CYS A 146 -6.77 -31.00 -14.12
C CYS A 146 -6.01 -29.90 -14.86
N LEU A 147 -5.67 -28.81 -14.18
CA LEU A 147 -4.95 -27.67 -14.78
C LEU A 147 -3.66 -28.09 -15.50
N LYS A 148 -2.95 -29.10 -14.96
CA LYS A 148 -1.69 -29.63 -15.53
C LYS A 148 -1.86 -30.29 -16.91
N THR A 149 -3.02 -30.85 -17.22
CA THR A 149 -3.30 -31.60 -18.47
C THR A 149 -4.32 -30.92 -19.37
N MET A 150 -5.18 -30.06 -18.81
CA MET A 150 -6.23 -29.39 -19.55
C MET A 150 -5.65 -28.46 -20.63
N THR A 151 -6.32 -28.44 -21.77
CA THR A 151 -5.99 -27.56 -22.89
C THR A 151 -7.09 -26.55 -23.15
N PHE A 152 -6.72 -25.44 -23.79
CA PHE A 152 -7.61 -24.33 -24.10
C PHE A 152 -7.37 -23.85 -25.52
N THR A 153 -8.44 -23.49 -26.23
CA THR A 153 -8.30 -22.74 -27.47
C THR A 153 -8.09 -21.26 -27.14
N THR A 154 -6.99 -20.68 -27.61
CA THR A 154 -6.64 -19.28 -27.36
C THR A 154 -6.73 -18.45 -28.63
N GLN A 155 -6.87 -17.13 -28.45
CA GLN A 155 -6.96 -16.17 -29.54
C GLN A 155 -5.68 -15.37 -29.63
N SER A 156 -5.22 -15.09 -30.85
CA SER A 156 -4.11 -14.16 -31.06
C SER A 156 -4.49 -12.76 -30.58
N GLN A 157 -3.54 -12.09 -29.94
CA GLN A 157 -3.65 -10.70 -29.52
C GLN A 157 -2.55 -9.90 -30.23
N ALA A 158 -2.95 -8.83 -30.92
CA ALA A 158 -1.99 -7.91 -31.50
C ALA A 158 -1.18 -7.23 -30.37
N ALA A 159 0.05 -6.81 -30.69
CA ALA A 159 0.82 -5.97 -29.78
C ALA A 159 0.11 -4.63 -29.56
N ASP A 160 0.22 -4.09 -28.36
CA ASP A 160 -0.24 -2.76 -28.00
C ASP A 160 0.71 -2.10 -26.98
N ASP A 161 0.27 -1.00 -26.38
CA ASP A 161 1.07 -0.24 -25.42
C ASP A 161 1.40 -1.03 -24.14
N TYR A 162 0.72 -2.15 -23.87
CA TYR A 162 0.87 -2.91 -22.63
C TYR A 162 1.62 -4.23 -22.84
N CYS A 163 1.32 -4.93 -23.93
CA CYS A 163 1.86 -6.26 -24.19
C CYS A 163 2.35 -6.37 -25.64
N ARG A 164 3.41 -7.16 -25.82
CA ARG A 164 3.78 -7.67 -27.15
C ARG A 164 2.69 -8.62 -27.66
N ALA A 165 2.76 -8.94 -28.95
CA ALA A 165 1.81 -9.85 -29.57
C ALA A 165 1.79 -11.22 -28.88
N TYR A 166 0.60 -11.76 -28.69
CA TYR A 166 0.37 -13.14 -28.27
C TYR A 166 -0.14 -13.91 -29.48
N GLU A 167 0.53 -14.99 -29.87
CA GLU A 167 0.05 -15.86 -30.93
C GLU A 167 -0.88 -16.92 -30.34
N GLY A 168 -2.16 -16.97 -30.72
CA GLY A 168 -3.08 -18.00 -30.23
C GLY A 168 -2.94 -19.31 -31.00
N LYS A 169 -3.35 -20.42 -30.39
CA LYS A 169 -3.52 -21.70 -31.08
C LYS A 169 -4.63 -22.53 -30.44
N LYS A 170 -5.03 -23.60 -31.13
CA LYS A 170 -5.88 -24.64 -30.55
C LYS A 170 -5.07 -25.48 -29.55
N ASP A 171 -5.76 -26.00 -28.55
CA ASP A 171 -5.23 -26.96 -27.59
C ASP A 171 -3.94 -26.51 -26.87
N GLU A 172 -3.88 -25.24 -26.43
CA GLU A 172 -2.78 -24.75 -25.58
C GLU A 172 -2.89 -25.32 -24.16
N SER A 173 -1.78 -25.83 -23.63
CA SER A 173 -1.69 -26.16 -22.21
C SER A 173 -1.80 -24.89 -21.34
N ALA A 174 -2.22 -25.07 -20.09
CA ALA A 174 -2.18 -23.99 -19.11
C ALA A 174 -0.77 -23.39 -18.95
N ALA A 175 0.27 -24.23 -19.02
CA ALA A 175 1.66 -23.79 -18.92
C ALA A 175 2.06 -22.85 -20.07
N ALA A 176 1.69 -23.17 -21.31
CA ALA A 176 1.94 -22.32 -22.48
C ALA A 176 1.26 -20.95 -22.31
N ILE A 177 0.00 -20.94 -21.84
CA ILE A 177 -0.76 -19.71 -21.62
C ILE A 177 -0.09 -18.81 -20.58
N ILE A 178 0.26 -19.37 -19.42
CA ILE A 178 0.93 -18.63 -18.35
C ILE A 178 2.30 -18.09 -18.82
N TYR A 179 3.08 -18.94 -19.49
CA TYR A 179 4.38 -18.54 -20.04
C TYR A 179 4.25 -17.39 -21.03
N LYS A 180 3.40 -17.54 -22.04
CA LYS A 180 3.23 -16.57 -23.13
C LYS A 180 2.59 -15.27 -22.64
N ALA A 181 1.61 -15.32 -21.74
CA ALA A 181 1.01 -14.12 -21.14
C ALA A 181 2.05 -13.32 -20.34
N GLY A 182 2.81 -14.00 -19.47
CA GLY A 182 3.87 -13.36 -18.70
C GLY A 182 4.96 -12.77 -19.60
N ASN A 183 5.37 -13.50 -20.63
CA ASN A 183 6.39 -13.05 -21.57
C ASN A 183 5.91 -11.84 -22.40
N ALA A 184 4.70 -11.92 -22.95
CA ALA A 184 4.11 -10.86 -23.78
C ALA A 184 3.98 -9.54 -23.01
N CYS A 185 3.50 -9.60 -21.77
CA CYS A 185 3.20 -8.42 -20.95
C CYS A 185 4.32 -8.04 -19.97
N GLY A 186 5.46 -8.74 -19.96
CA GLY A 186 6.55 -8.46 -19.02
C GLY A 186 6.18 -8.70 -17.55
N ILE A 187 5.32 -9.70 -17.27
CA ILE A 187 4.91 -10.08 -15.92
C ILE A 187 5.46 -11.46 -15.61
N SER A 188 5.96 -11.65 -14.39
CA SER A 188 6.53 -12.90 -13.94
C SER A 188 5.53 -14.05 -13.93
N GLN A 189 5.88 -15.17 -14.56
CA GLN A 189 5.08 -16.40 -14.51
C GLN A 189 4.89 -16.87 -13.06
N LYS A 190 5.88 -16.63 -12.19
CA LYS A 190 5.77 -16.91 -10.75
C LYS A 190 4.63 -16.13 -10.11
N VAL A 191 4.49 -14.84 -10.45
CA VAL A 191 3.37 -14.00 -9.97
C VAL A 191 2.04 -14.53 -10.48
N LEU A 192 1.94 -14.87 -11.77
CA LEU A 192 0.70 -15.40 -12.34
C LEU A 192 0.28 -16.71 -11.66
N LEU A 193 1.22 -17.63 -11.41
CA LEU A 193 0.99 -18.87 -10.66
C LEU A 193 0.54 -18.61 -9.22
N THR A 194 1.19 -17.66 -8.52
CA THR A 194 0.79 -17.27 -7.16
C THR A 194 -0.62 -16.72 -7.12
N VAL A 195 -1.01 -15.88 -8.08
CA VAL A 195 -2.37 -15.30 -8.14
C VAL A 195 -3.40 -16.38 -8.48
N LEU A 196 -3.14 -17.25 -9.47
CA LEU A 196 -4.02 -18.39 -9.77
C LEU A 196 -4.34 -19.22 -8.52
N GLN A 197 -3.31 -19.49 -7.70
CA GLN A 197 -3.49 -20.24 -6.47
C GLN A 197 -4.24 -19.44 -5.41
N LYS A 198 -3.90 -18.16 -5.23
CA LYS A 198 -4.55 -17.27 -4.26
C LYS A 198 -6.04 -17.09 -4.54
N GLU A 199 -6.42 -16.90 -5.81
CA GLU A 199 -7.77 -16.52 -6.19
C GLU A 199 -8.70 -17.73 -6.34
N GLN A 200 -8.21 -18.83 -6.92
CA GLN A 200 -9.07 -19.97 -7.26
C GLN A 200 -8.53 -21.32 -6.77
N HIS A 201 -7.42 -21.36 -6.02
CA HIS A 201 -6.77 -22.60 -5.56
C HIS A 201 -6.49 -23.60 -6.69
N LEU A 202 -6.31 -23.09 -7.92
CA LEU A 202 -6.42 -23.90 -9.13
C LEU A 202 -5.20 -24.81 -9.35
N LEU A 203 -4.03 -24.47 -8.79
CA LEU A 203 -2.82 -25.28 -8.96
C LEU A 203 -2.90 -26.59 -8.17
N THR A 204 -3.59 -26.58 -7.02
CA THR A 204 -3.72 -27.73 -6.12
C THR A 204 -5.10 -28.40 -6.16
N ALA A 205 -6.03 -27.88 -6.96
CA ALA A 205 -7.39 -28.39 -7.03
C ALA A 205 -7.42 -29.82 -7.62
N THR A 206 -8.13 -30.73 -6.94
CA THR A 206 -8.27 -32.13 -7.36
C THR A 206 -9.47 -32.37 -8.29
N ASP A 207 -10.48 -31.51 -8.20
CA ASP A 207 -11.66 -31.51 -9.08
C ASP A 207 -12.05 -30.06 -9.42
N PRO A 208 -11.32 -29.42 -10.37
CA PRO A 208 -11.56 -28.02 -10.70
C PRO A 208 -12.92 -27.81 -11.39
N SER A 209 -13.68 -26.85 -10.87
CA SER A 209 -14.96 -26.43 -11.45
C SER A 209 -14.77 -25.51 -12.67
N ASP A 210 -15.78 -25.45 -13.54
CA ASP A 210 -15.78 -24.53 -14.69
C ASP A 210 -15.72 -23.06 -14.24
N PHE A 211 -16.28 -22.76 -13.07
CA PHE A 211 -16.21 -21.43 -12.49
C PHE A 211 -14.76 -21.03 -12.17
N GLN A 212 -13.97 -21.93 -11.56
CA GLN A 212 -12.57 -21.64 -11.26
C GLN A 212 -11.76 -21.31 -12.53
N PHE A 213 -12.03 -21.95 -13.66
CA PHE A 213 -11.39 -21.57 -14.93
C PHE A 213 -11.95 -20.25 -15.47
N LYS A 214 -13.27 -20.03 -15.34
CA LYS A 214 -13.93 -18.81 -15.79
C LYS A 214 -13.40 -17.56 -15.09
N SER A 215 -13.07 -17.66 -13.80
CA SER A 215 -12.62 -16.57 -12.93
C SER A 215 -11.21 -16.78 -12.35
N ALA A 216 -10.35 -17.51 -13.08
CA ALA A 216 -9.03 -18.00 -12.65
C ALA A 216 -8.16 -16.97 -11.91
N MET A 217 -8.25 -15.70 -12.32
CA MET A 217 -7.41 -14.60 -11.80
C MET A 217 -8.23 -13.54 -11.05
N GLY A 218 -9.51 -13.78 -10.75
CA GLY A 218 -10.39 -12.80 -10.09
C GLY A 218 -10.64 -11.50 -10.91
N LEU A 219 -10.23 -11.46 -12.19
CA LEU A 219 -10.29 -10.24 -12.98
C LEU A 219 -11.71 -9.98 -13.46
N SER A 220 -12.26 -8.83 -13.06
CA SER A 220 -13.60 -8.37 -13.46
C SER A 220 -14.71 -9.38 -13.13
N CYS A 221 -14.56 -10.06 -11.99
CA CYS A 221 -15.51 -11.01 -11.42
C CYS A 221 -15.90 -10.56 -10.01
N PRO A 222 -16.92 -9.70 -9.85
CA PRO A 222 -17.37 -9.28 -8.52
C PRO A 222 -18.00 -10.45 -7.76
N ASP A 223 -17.84 -10.47 -6.43
CA ASP A 223 -18.36 -11.56 -5.58
C ASP A 223 -19.90 -11.69 -5.61
N ASP A 224 -20.60 -10.60 -5.92
CA ASP A 224 -22.07 -10.48 -5.94
C ASP A 224 -22.67 -10.36 -7.35
N ALA A 225 -21.86 -10.52 -8.40
CA ALA A 225 -22.30 -10.38 -9.79
C ALA A 225 -21.60 -11.35 -10.76
N ASN A 226 -22.13 -11.44 -11.97
CA ASN A 226 -21.50 -12.22 -13.03
C ASN A 226 -20.18 -11.58 -13.45
N CYS A 227 -19.15 -12.41 -13.67
CA CYS A 227 -17.94 -11.99 -14.37
C CYS A 227 -18.28 -11.30 -15.70
N ASP A 228 -17.55 -10.23 -16.01
CA ASP A 228 -17.57 -9.62 -17.34
C ASP A 228 -17.21 -10.69 -18.39
N ALA A 229 -18.13 -10.91 -19.32
CA ALA A 229 -18.01 -11.92 -20.37
C ALA A 229 -16.73 -11.74 -21.21
N LYS A 230 -16.20 -10.51 -21.32
CA LYS A 230 -14.95 -10.21 -22.02
C LYS A 230 -13.74 -10.87 -21.36
N TYR A 231 -13.75 -11.03 -20.04
CA TYR A 231 -12.62 -11.59 -19.29
C TYR A 231 -12.86 -13.04 -18.86
N ALA A 232 -14.05 -13.58 -19.10
CA ALA A 232 -14.40 -14.95 -18.73
C ALA A 232 -13.54 -15.99 -19.48
N GLY A 233 -13.07 -17.01 -18.75
CA GLY A 233 -12.31 -18.15 -19.27
C GLY A 233 -10.82 -18.05 -18.98
N PHE A 234 -10.16 -19.20 -18.85
CA PHE A 234 -8.79 -19.29 -18.32
C PHE A 234 -7.79 -18.41 -19.09
N PHE A 235 -7.80 -18.46 -20.42
CA PHE A 235 -6.94 -17.62 -21.25
C PHE A 235 -7.17 -16.12 -21.02
N ASN A 236 -8.44 -15.68 -21.07
CA ASN A 236 -8.79 -14.27 -20.90
C ASN A 236 -8.47 -13.76 -19.49
N GLN A 237 -8.61 -14.61 -18.48
CA GLN A 237 -8.23 -14.29 -17.10
C GLN A 237 -6.71 -14.13 -16.98
N VAL A 238 -5.91 -15.09 -17.47
CA VAL A 238 -4.43 -15.06 -17.33
C VAL A 238 -3.80 -13.93 -18.17
N TYR A 239 -4.13 -13.85 -19.46
CA TYR A 239 -3.63 -12.79 -20.34
C TYR A 239 -4.18 -11.42 -19.91
N GLY A 240 -5.47 -11.35 -19.59
CA GLY A 240 -6.12 -10.12 -19.14
C GLY A 240 -5.51 -9.59 -17.85
N ALA A 241 -5.20 -10.45 -16.88
CA ALA A 241 -4.56 -10.04 -15.62
C ALA A 241 -3.14 -9.51 -15.87
N ALA A 242 -2.35 -10.22 -16.68
CA ALA A 242 -1.00 -9.77 -17.05
C ALA A 242 -1.03 -8.39 -17.73
N LYS A 243 -1.96 -8.20 -18.67
CA LYS A 243 -2.19 -6.91 -19.33
C LYS A 243 -2.68 -5.84 -18.36
N ARG A 244 -3.56 -6.20 -17.42
CA ARG A 244 -4.11 -5.27 -16.43
C ARG A 244 -3.05 -4.73 -15.48
N TYR A 245 -2.05 -5.54 -15.11
CA TYR A 245 -0.91 -5.04 -14.34
C TYR A 245 -0.13 -3.96 -15.09
N GLN A 246 0.11 -4.13 -16.39
CA GLN A 246 0.75 -3.10 -17.23
C GLN A 246 -0.12 -1.86 -17.38
N TYR A 247 -1.43 -2.02 -17.52
CA TYR A 247 -2.37 -0.90 -17.52
C TYR A 247 -2.23 -0.05 -16.25
N TYR A 248 -2.18 -0.69 -15.07
CA TYR A 248 -2.01 0.02 -13.80
C TYR A 248 -0.68 0.78 -13.72
N VAL A 249 0.43 0.19 -14.19
CA VAL A 249 1.73 0.88 -14.23
C VAL A 249 1.67 2.16 -15.07
N ARG A 250 0.93 2.15 -16.19
CA ARG A 250 0.79 3.33 -17.07
C ARG A 250 -0.21 4.38 -16.54
N HIS A 251 -1.09 3.99 -15.63
CA HIS A 251 -2.15 4.83 -15.10
C HIS A 251 -2.05 5.00 -13.58
N GLU A 252 -0.83 4.93 -13.03
CA GLU A 252 -0.59 4.92 -11.58
C GLU A 252 -1.21 6.12 -10.86
N SER A 253 -1.29 7.28 -11.51
CA SER A 253 -1.88 8.51 -10.96
C SER A 253 -3.41 8.44 -10.78
N GLN A 254 -4.09 7.45 -11.35
CA GLN A 254 -5.55 7.27 -11.25
C GLN A 254 -5.95 6.40 -10.07
N TYR A 255 -4.99 5.78 -9.37
CA TYR A 255 -5.22 4.83 -8.30
C TYR A 255 -4.83 5.40 -6.94
N ALA A 256 -5.38 4.81 -5.87
CA ALA A 256 -5.22 5.33 -4.51
C ALA A 256 -3.83 5.04 -3.88
N TYR A 257 -3.09 4.06 -4.41
CA TYR A 257 -1.83 3.61 -3.83
C TYR A 257 -0.66 3.90 -4.77
N HIS A 258 0.38 4.55 -4.24
CA HIS A 258 1.54 4.98 -5.03
C HIS A 258 2.86 4.54 -4.40
N ALA A 259 3.80 4.12 -5.24
CA ALA A 259 5.17 3.85 -4.85
C ALA A 259 5.92 5.15 -4.51
N GLY A 260 6.90 5.07 -3.61
CA GLY A 260 7.69 6.22 -3.14
C GLY A 260 6.93 7.18 -2.23
N ALA A 261 5.76 6.78 -1.72
CA ALA A 261 4.89 7.61 -0.89
C ALA A 261 4.42 6.88 0.37
N LEU A 262 4.00 7.65 1.37
CA LEU A 262 3.21 7.15 2.49
C LEU A 262 1.76 6.98 2.04
N ASN A 263 1.22 5.79 2.26
CA ASN A 263 -0.13 5.43 1.90
C ASN A 263 -0.83 4.88 3.14
N TYR A 264 -1.97 5.44 3.50
CA TYR A 264 -2.79 4.85 4.55
C TYR A 264 -3.47 3.58 4.03
N VAL A 265 -3.09 2.42 4.55
CA VAL A 265 -3.66 1.13 4.14
C VAL A 265 -4.48 0.54 5.29
N ARG A 266 -5.73 0.21 5.00
CA ARG A 266 -6.66 -0.37 5.99
C ARG A 266 -6.35 -1.84 6.24
N TYR A 267 -6.68 -2.32 7.44
CA TYR A 267 -6.62 -3.74 7.77
C TYR A 267 -7.84 -4.53 7.26
N ASN A 268 -8.96 -3.84 7.00
CA ASN A 268 -10.23 -4.48 6.63
C ASN A 268 -11.14 -3.49 5.88
N PRO A 269 -12.11 -3.96 5.05
CA PRO A 269 -13.18 -3.12 4.53
C PRO A 269 -13.93 -2.33 5.62
N ASN A 270 -14.14 -2.95 6.78
CA ASN A 270 -14.69 -2.29 7.96
C ASN A 270 -13.70 -1.24 8.48
N ALA A 271 -14.04 0.04 8.31
CA ALA A 271 -13.20 1.16 8.77
C ALA A 271 -12.94 1.15 10.29
N GLY A 272 -13.80 0.52 11.09
CA GLY A 272 -13.61 0.37 12.54
C GLY A 272 -12.38 -0.47 12.92
N CYS A 273 -11.86 -1.28 12.00
CA CYS A 273 -10.62 -2.03 12.19
C CYS A 273 -9.35 -1.19 12.06
N GLY A 274 -9.47 0.04 11.57
CA GLY A 274 -8.34 0.94 11.38
C GLY A 274 -7.40 0.51 10.24
N GLY A 275 -6.14 0.92 10.39
CA GLY A 275 -5.09 0.84 9.37
C GLY A 275 -3.84 1.56 9.85
N SER A 276 -2.81 1.58 9.02
CA SER A 276 -1.56 2.30 9.29
C SER A 276 -0.98 2.90 8.01
N ASP A 277 -0.10 3.89 8.18
CA ASP A 277 0.65 4.44 7.07
C ASP A 277 1.78 3.49 6.66
N VAL A 278 1.76 3.10 5.39
CA VAL A 278 2.71 2.21 4.75
C VAL A 278 3.51 3.03 3.76
N TYR A 279 4.83 3.11 3.95
CA TYR A 279 5.71 3.61 2.90
C TYR A 279 5.86 2.52 1.84
N ILE A 280 5.20 2.68 0.70
CA ILE A 280 5.25 1.70 -0.39
C ILE A 280 6.52 1.95 -1.20
N GLU A 281 7.45 1.00 -1.20
CA GLU A 281 8.81 1.21 -1.75
C GLU A 281 8.86 1.10 -3.27
N ASN A 282 7.98 0.31 -3.88
CA ASN A 282 8.09 -0.07 -5.29
C ASN A 282 6.73 -0.24 -5.99
N LYS A 283 6.75 -0.30 -7.32
CA LYS A 283 5.53 -0.33 -8.13
C LYS A 283 4.76 -1.63 -7.97
N ALA A 284 5.45 -2.76 -7.88
CA ALA A 284 4.85 -4.08 -7.70
C ALA A 284 4.02 -4.17 -6.42
N THR A 285 4.53 -3.62 -5.32
CA THR A 285 3.79 -3.56 -4.05
C THR A 285 2.59 -2.62 -4.14
N ALA A 286 2.73 -1.46 -4.80
CA ALA A 286 1.59 -0.57 -5.06
C ALA A 286 0.50 -1.29 -5.88
N LEU A 287 0.87 -2.03 -6.92
CA LEU A 287 -0.04 -2.84 -7.73
C LEU A 287 -0.80 -3.88 -6.91
N LEU A 288 -0.12 -4.56 -5.99
CA LEU A 288 -0.76 -5.54 -5.12
C LEU A 288 -1.81 -4.90 -4.21
N TYR A 289 -1.60 -3.68 -3.71
CA TYR A 289 -2.64 -2.94 -2.98
C TYR A 289 -3.76 -2.42 -3.88
N ILE A 290 -3.46 -2.03 -5.12
CA ILE A 290 -4.51 -1.67 -6.09
C ILE A 290 -5.41 -2.88 -6.38
N TYR A 291 -4.80 -4.06 -6.48
CA TYR A 291 -5.48 -5.32 -6.77
C TYR A 291 -6.19 -5.91 -5.54
N THR A 292 -5.59 -5.81 -4.35
CA THR A 292 -6.15 -6.29 -3.07
C THR A 292 -5.93 -5.23 -1.98
N PRO A 293 -6.90 -4.32 -1.76
CA PRO A 293 -6.69 -3.04 -1.08
C PRO A 293 -6.68 -3.09 0.45
N TYR A 294 -6.05 -4.11 1.04
CA TYR A 294 -5.89 -4.27 2.49
C TYR A 294 -4.53 -4.88 2.84
N GLN A 295 -3.97 -4.45 3.97
CA GLN A 295 -2.81 -5.10 4.59
C GLN A 295 -3.27 -6.03 5.72
N PRO A 296 -2.55 -7.12 6.01
CA PRO A 296 -2.85 -7.94 7.18
C PRO A 296 -2.60 -7.15 8.47
N ASN A 297 -3.42 -7.40 9.49
CA ASN A 297 -3.11 -6.98 10.86
C ASN A 297 -2.20 -8.02 11.54
N GLU A 298 -1.77 -7.74 12.77
CA GLU A 298 -0.88 -8.63 13.52
C GLU A 298 -1.50 -10.02 13.78
N ALA A 299 -2.81 -10.10 14.01
CA ALA A 299 -3.51 -11.38 14.19
C ALA A 299 -3.42 -12.25 12.93
N ALA A 300 -3.66 -11.68 11.75
CA ALA A 300 -3.50 -12.37 10.48
C ALA A 300 -2.04 -12.82 10.26
N LEU A 301 -1.06 -11.99 10.59
CA LEU A 301 0.35 -12.33 10.44
C LEU A 301 0.78 -13.49 11.37
N LYS A 302 0.36 -13.46 12.64
CA LYS A 302 0.61 -14.54 13.62
C LYS A 302 -0.02 -15.87 13.19
N ALA A 303 -1.18 -15.84 12.55
CA ALA A 303 -1.87 -17.04 12.09
C ALA A 303 -1.17 -17.75 10.91
N GLY A 304 -0.22 -17.10 10.22
CA GLY A 304 0.42 -17.66 9.03
C GLY A 304 -0.61 -17.97 7.93
N ALA A 305 -0.75 -19.24 7.55
CA ALA A 305 -1.76 -19.70 6.59
C ALA A 305 -3.18 -19.85 7.19
N GLY A 306 -3.32 -19.72 8.51
CA GLY A 306 -4.59 -19.83 9.21
C GLY A 306 -5.42 -18.54 9.26
N GLU A 307 -6.47 -18.57 10.08
CA GLU A 307 -7.40 -17.47 10.30
C GLU A 307 -6.95 -16.58 11.47
N GLY A 308 -7.15 -15.28 11.31
CA GLY A 308 -6.92 -14.28 12.35
C GLY A 308 -8.21 -13.88 13.07
N ASP A 309 -8.30 -12.62 13.47
CA ASP A 309 -9.48 -12.03 14.09
C ASP A 309 -10.47 -11.41 13.08
N ALA A 310 -11.55 -10.81 13.57
CA ALA A 310 -12.58 -10.16 12.74
C ALA A 310 -12.07 -8.96 11.91
N CYS A 311 -10.87 -8.46 12.19
CA CYS A 311 -10.23 -7.36 11.46
C CYS A 311 -9.13 -7.82 10.52
N SER A 312 -8.93 -9.13 10.39
CA SER A 312 -7.88 -9.72 9.56
C SER A 312 -8.24 -9.67 8.08
N ALA A 313 -7.29 -9.23 7.26
CA ALA A 313 -7.31 -9.40 5.81
C ALA A 313 -6.15 -10.29 5.37
N TYR A 314 -6.41 -11.16 4.41
CA TYR A 314 -5.51 -12.26 4.07
C TYR A 314 -4.84 -12.12 2.72
N GLY A 315 -5.36 -11.31 1.81
CA GLY A 315 -4.95 -11.36 0.40
C GLY A 315 -3.45 -11.15 0.18
N ASN A 316 -2.90 -10.01 0.60
CA ASN A 316 -1.47 -9.72 0.42
C ASN A 316 -0.56 -10.64 1.25
N ARG A 317 -1.02 -11.05 2.44
CA ARG A 317 -0.34 -12.07 3.27
C ARG A 317 -0.25 -13.40 2.53
N ASN A 318 -1.38 -13.91 2.04
CA ASN A 318 -1.48 -15.17 1.33
C ASN A 318 -0.66 -15.13 0.04
N PHE A 319 -0.68 -14.01 -0.69
CA PHE A 319 0.22 -13.83 -1.84
C PHE A 319 1.68 -14.05 -1.45
N ALA A 320 2.16 -13.39 -0.39
CA ALA A 320 3.53 -13.53 0.07
C ALA A 320 3.87 -14.97 0.51
N ILE A 321 2.98 -15.62 1.27
CA ILE A 321 3.15 -17.00 1.73
C ILE A 321 3.21 -17.97 0.54
N ILE A 322 2.26 -17.87 -0.39
CA ILE A 322 2.15 -18.73 -1.57
C ILE A 322 3.36 -18.52 -2.51
N TYR A 323 3.79 -17.27 -2.71
CA TYR A 323 4.99 -17.00 -3.51
C TYR A 323 6.22 -17.59 -2.85
N ASN A 324 6.41 -17.35 -1.54
CA ASN A 324 7.59 -17.81 -0.81
C ASN A 324 7.68 -19.34 -0.77
N SER A 325 6.55 -20.03 -0.58
CA SER A 325 6.53 -21.50 -0.53
C SER A 325 6.92 -22.16 -1.86
N MET A 326 6.58 -21.55 -3.00
CA MET A 326 6.91 -22.08 -4.32
C MET A 326 8.25 -21.59 -4.87
N PHE A 327 8.66 -20.37 -4.55
CA PHE A 327 9.72 -19.67 -5.28
C PHE A 327 10.79 -19.01 -4.41
N GLY A 328 10.65 -19.08 -3.08
CA GLY A 328 11.51 -18.37 -2.13
C GLY A 328 11.19 -16.88 -2.01
N ASN A 329 12.10 -16.15 -1.35
CA ASN A 329 11.86 -14.78 -0.91
C ASN A 329 11.41 -13.85 -2.07
N PRO A 330 10.21 -13.23 -1.99
CA PRO A 330 9.68 -12.35 -3.05
C PRO A 330 10.45 -11.04 -3.21
N ARG A 331 11.33 -10.68 -2.27
CA ARG A 331 12.08 -9.41 -2.27
C ARG A 331 13.50 -9.53 -2.84
N GLY A 332 13.93 -10.72 -3.27
CA GLY A 332 15.32 -11.01 -3.63
C GLY A 332 16.13 -11.50 -2.44
#